data_AF-A0A954T3Y4-F1
#
_entry.id   AF-A0A954T3Y4-F1
#
_cell.length_a   1.000
_cell.length_b   1.000
_cell.length_c   1.000
_cell.angle_alpha   90.00
_cell.angle_beta   90.00
_cell.angle_gamma   90.00
#
_symmetry.space_group_name_H-M   'P 1'
#
loop_
_entity.id
_entity.type
_entity.pdbx_description
1 polymer ?
#
loop_
_entity_poly.entity_id
_entity_poly.type
_entity_poly.pdbx_seq_one_letter_code
_entity_poly.pdbx_strand_id
1 'polypeptide(L)'
;WPGRIEPNSHDQRHMISGIDLAPTLLDLLDLPPLPAADGRSFKPLLEGDGQEGRDSVLTCFYRTSAGKDYSMRSLITREAGYIWNPWSDGETIFRNESQSGLTMAAMVRRADQDPAVADRVELFLKRVPEELYDYQQDPNAMTNLIDSEEHQALLERLRAQLLEQLQATGDPLAEPFELFLRNRRSESEE
;
A
#
# COMPACT_ATOMS: atom_id res chain seq x y z
N TRP A 1 -26.26 -5.01 9.70
CA TRP A 1 -26.88 -6.30 10.03
C TRP A 1 -27.85 -6.10 11.19
N PRO A 2 -29.11 -5.72 10.90
CA PRO A 2 -30.07 -5.34 11.94
C PRO A 2 -30.27 -6.47 12.96
N GLY A 3 -30.21 -6.14 14.24
CA GLY A 3 -30.40 -7.09 15.34
C GLY A 3 -29.23 -8.05 15.59
N ARG A 4 -28.08 -7.87 14.92
CA ARG A 4 -26.88 -8.71 15.10
C ARG A 4 -25.63 -7.90 15.41
N ILE A 5 -25.44 -6.78 14.71
CA ILE A 5 -24.38 -5.81 15.03
C ILE A 5 -25.03 -4.60 15.70
N GLU A 6 -24.42 -4.11 16.77
CA GLU A 6 -24.79 -2.82 17.35
C GLU A 6 -24.65 -1.70 16.31
N PRO A 7 -25.71 -0.91 16.04
CA PRO A 7 -25.62 0.22 15.12
C PRO A 7 -24.55 1.23 15.57
N ASN A 8 -23.79 1.76 14.60
CA ASN A 8 -22.68 2.69 14.85
C ASN A 8 -21.55 2.10 15.72
N SER A 9 -21.29 0.80 15.66
CA SER A 9 -20.07 0.19 16.19
C SER A 9 -18.84 0.54 15.32
N HIS A 10 -17.69 0.82 15.93
CA HIS A 10 -16.44 1.14 15.23
C HIS A 10 -15.33 0.20 15.69
N ASP A 11 -14.69 -0.49 14.74
CA ASP A 11 -13.45 -1.21 14.97
C ASP A 11 -12.27 -0.33 14.53
N GLN A 12 -11.39 0.02 15.47
CA GLN A 12 -10.19 0.83 15.23
C GLN A 12 -8.91 0.00 15.31
N ARG A 13 -9.04 -1.29 15.61
CA ARG A 13 -7.90 -2.18 15.85
C ARG A 13 -7.63 -3.01 14.61
N HIS A 14 -8.62 -3.74 14.11
CA HIS A 14 -8.38 -4.81 13.14
C HIS A 14 -8.29 -4.29 11.71
N MET A 15 -7.45 -4.95 10.91
CA MET A 15 -7.26 -4.60 9.50
C MET A 15 -8.01 -5.60 8.61
N ILE A 16 -8.77 -5.06 7.66
CA ILE A 16 -9.44 -5.82 6.59
C ILE A 16 -8.96 -5.31 5.23
N SER A 17 -9.16 -6.12 4.20
CA SER A 17 -8.87 -5.79 2.81
C SER A 17 -10.09 -6.06 1.93
N GLY A 18 -10.19 -5.41 0.78
CA GLY A 18 -11.29 -5.64 -0.17
C GLY A 18 -11.44 -7.10 -0.60
N ILE A 19 -10.33 -7.85 -0.65
CA ILE A 19 -10.31 -9.29 -0.97
C ILE A 19 -11.03 -10.15 0.08
N ASP A 20 -11.25 -9.63 1.28
CA ASP A 20 -11.97 -10.34 2.34
C ASP A 20 -13.49 -10.30 2.16
N LEU A 21 -13.99 -9.41 1.30
CA LEU A 21 -15.44 -9.25 1.13
C LEU A 21 -16.09 -10.53 0.59
N ALA A 22 -15.48 -11.16 -0.42
CA ALA A 22 -16.00 -12.39 -1.01
C ALA A 22 -16.08 -13.56 0.01
N PRO A 23 -14.99 -13.95 0.72
CA PRO A 23 -15.08 -15.01 1.73
C PRO A 23 -16.00 -14.64 2.89
N THR A 24 -16.09 -13.36 3.27
CA THR A 24 -17.03 -12.92 4.32
C THR A 24 -18.48 -13.09 3.89
N LEU A 25 -18.84 -12.72 2.65
CA LEU A 25 -20.21 -12.88 2.16
C LEU A 25 -20.62 -14.36 2.08
N LEU A 26 -19.72 -15.25 1.66
CA LEU A 26 -19.99 -16.69 1.64
C LEU A 26 -20.22 -17.24 3.05
N ASP A 27 -19.39 -16.86 4.02
CA ASP A 27 -19.52 -17.26 5.43
C ASP A 27 -20.79 -16.69 6.10
N LEU A 28 -21.20 -15.47 5.74
CA LEU A 28 -22.47 -14.89 6.21
C LEU A 28 -23.71 -15.58 5.62
N LEU A 29 -23.57 -16.24 4.47
CA LEU A 29 -24.66 -16.95 3.79
C LEU A 29 -24.63 -18.47 4.05
N ASP A 30 -23.74 -18.94 4.92
CA ASP A 30 -23.50 -20.37 5.19
C ASP A 30 -23.22 -21.17 3.90
N LEU A 31 -22.54 -20.53 2.94
CA LEU A 31 -22.12 -21.14 1.68
C LEU A 31 -20.71 -21.73 1.80
N PRO A 32 -20.33 -22.69 0.92
CA PRO A 32 -18.98 -23.24 0.92
C PRO A 32 -17.90 -22.15 0.79
N PRO A 33 -16.74 -22.33 1.46
CA PRO A 33 -15.64 -21.36 1.39
C PRO A 33 -15.08 -21.26 -0.02
N LEU A 34 -14.51 -20.10 -0.36
CA LEU A 34 -13.82 -19.88 -1.63
C LEU A 34 -12.44 -20.56 -1.59
N PRO A 35 -12.21 -21.65 -2.36
CA PRO A 35 -10.93 -22.34 -2.33
C PRO A 35 -9.82 -21.43 -2.88
N ALA A 36 -8.64 -21.44 -2.23
CA ALA A 36 -7.48 -20.63 -2.61
C ALA A 36 -7.73 -19.11 -2.63
N ALA A 37 -8.66 -18.61 -1.81
CA ALA A 37 -8.80 -17.17 -1.60
C ALA A 37 -7.60 -16.62 -0.82
N ASP A 38 -7.04 -15.50 -1.29
CA ASP A 38 -6.03 -14.73 -0.54
C ASP A 38 -6.65 -13.98 0.64
N GLY A 39 -7.95 -13.67 0.54
CA GLY A 39 -8.74 -13.04 1.60
C GLY A 39 -9.26 -14.06 2.62
N ARG A 40 -9.74 -13.54 3.76
CA ARG A 40 -10.36 -14.36 4.82
C ARG A 40 -11.59 -13.67 5.38
N SER A 41 -12.56 -14.45 5.86
CA SER A 41 -13.77 -13.88 6.46
C SER A 41 -13.45 -13.00 7.66
N PHE A 42 -14.08 -11.82 7.74
CA PHE A 42 -14.09 -10.96 8.92
C PHE A 42 -15.42 -11.02 9.69
N LYS A 43 -16.27 -12.03 9.44
CA LYS A 43 -17.49 -12.29 10.22
C LYS A 43 -17.26 -12.29 11.74
N PRO A 44 -16.17 -12.86 12.31
CA PRO A 44 -15.92 -12.77 13.75
C PRO A 44 -15.90 -11.33 14.28
N LEU A 45 -15.33 -10.39 13.52
CA LEU A 45 -15.30 -8.98 13.89
C LEU A 45 -16.71 -8.37 13.93
N LEU A 46 -17.59 -8.80 13.03
CA LEU A 46 -18.99 -8.37 13.03
C LEU A 46 -19.75 -8.91 14.24
N GLU A 47 -19.38 -10.08 14.75
CA GLU A 47 -20.01 -10.74 15.89
C GLU A 47 -19.44 -10.26 17.24
N GLY A 48 -18.48 -9.33 17.22
CA GLY A 48 -17.84 -8.75 18.41
C GLY A 48 -16.60 -9.52 18.89
N ASP A 49 -16.18 -10.54 18.15
CA ASP A 49 -14.96 -11.28 18.42
C ASP A 49 -13.74 -10.56 17.83
N GLY A 50 -12.54 -11.03 18.21
CA GLY A 50 -11.28 -10.55 17.66
C GLY A 50 -10.85 -11.29 16.39
N GLN A 51 -9.86 -10.74 15.70
CA GLN A 51 -9.18 -11.41 14.60
C GLN A 51 -7.66 -11.26 14.72
N GLU A 52 -6.95 -12.39 14.77
CA GLU A 52 -5.49 -12.40 14.88
C GLU A 52 -4.81 -12.67 13.52
N GLY A 53 -3.49 -12.50 13.46
CA GLY A 53 -2.69 -12.88 12.28
C GLY A 53 -2.90 -11.99 11.05
N ARG A 54 -3.33 -10.73 11.22
CA ARG A 54 -3.24 -9.70 10.18
C ARG A 54 -2.86 -8.36 10.80
N ASP A 55 -1.58 -8.06 10.64
CA ASP A 55 -0.94 -6.80 11.04
C ASP A 55 -0.57 -5.92 9.84
N SER A 56 -0.83 -6.41 8.62
CA SER A 56 -0.58 -5.68 7.39
C SER A 56 -1.58 -6.03 6.28
N VAL A 57 -1.69 -5.13 5.29
CA VAL A 57 -2.48 -5.30 4.07
C VAL A 57 -1.62 -4.96 2.86
N LEU A 58 -1.61 -5.87 1.88
CA LEU A 58 -0.97 -5.66 0.58
C LEU A 58 -1.92 -4.91 -0.37
N THR A 59 -1.40 -3.87 -1.01
CA THR A 59 -2.06 -3.16 -2.11
C THR A 59 -1.18 -3.22 -3.36
N CYS A 60 -1.79 -3.55 -4.49
CA CYS A 60 -1.09 -3.67 -5.77
C CYS A 60 -1.69 -2.71 -6.80
N PHE A 61 -0.83 -2.02 -7.53
CA PHE A 61 -1.18 -1.35 -8.78
C PHE A 61 -0.32 -1.94 -9.89
N TYR A 62 -0.87 -2.02 -11.10
CA TYR A 62 -0.16 -2.60 -12.25
C TYR A 62 -0.16 -1.62 -13.41
N ARG A 63 -1.35 -1.33 -13.95
CA ARG A 63 -1.48 -0.66 -15.24
C ARG A 63 -2.65 0.30 -15.23
N THR A 64 -2.51 1.39 -15.98
CA THR A 64 -3.61 2.35 -16.19
C THR A 64 -4.57 1.85 -17.27
N SER A 65 -5.74 2.48 -17.38
CA SER A 65 -6.72 2.24 -18.45
C SER A 65 -6.12 2.40 -19.86
N ALA A 66 -5.14 3.29 -20.00
CA ALA A 66 -4.39 3.53 -21.23
C ALA A 66 -3.35 2.44 -21.56
N GLY A 67 -3.23 1.40 -20.73
CA GLY A 67 -2.33 0.27 -21.00
C GLY A 67 -0.86 0.52 -20.66
N LYS A 68 -0.53 1.60 -19.92
CA LYS A 68 0.85 1.86 -19.47
C LYS A 68 1.10 1.27 -18.08
N ASP A 69 2.16 0.48 -17.98
CA ASP A 69 2.59 -0.18 -16.74
C ASP A 69 3.25 0.82 -15.81
N TYR A 70 2.80 0.83 -14.56
CA TYR A 70 3.35 1.57 -13.44
C TYR A 70 3.25 0.69 -12.20
N SER A 71 3.75 -0.53 -12.28
CA SER A 71 3.58 -1.51 -11.21
C SER A 71 4.08 -1.01 -9.86
N MET A 72 3.22 -1.04 -8.84
CA MET A 72 3.54 -0.63 -7.47
C MET A 72 3.08 -1.72 -6.51
N ARG A 73 3.84 -1.90 -5.43
CA ARG A 73 3.45 -2.74 -4.30
C ARG A 73 3.53 -1.92 -3.03
N SER A 74 2.47 -1.95 -2.24
CA SER A 74 2.45 -1.27 -0.96
C SER A 74 2.04 -2.23 0.14
N LEU A 75 2.79 -2.18 1.24
CA LEU A 75 2.43 -2.83 2.48
C LEU A 75 2.00 -1.74 3.48
N ILE A 76 0.76 -1.83 3.94
CA ILE A 76 0.19 -0.92 4.94
C ILE A 76 0.08 -1.69 6.25
N THR A 77 0.57 -1.14 7.35
CA THR A 77 0.34 -1.62 8.72
C THR A 77 -0.52 -0.60 9.47
N ARG A 78 -0.78 -0.84 10.77
CA ARG A 78 -1.46 0.14 11.63
C ARG A 78 -0.63 1.41 11.83
N GLU A 79 0.70 1.28 11.79
CA GLU A 79 1.63 2.35 12.14
C GLU A 79 2.36 2.94 10.92
N ALA A 80 2.50 2.19 9.83
CA ALA A 80 3.36 2.59 8.73
C ALA A 80 2.84 2.19 7.36
N GLY A 81 3.29 2.90 6.35
CA GLY A 81 3.12 2.56 4.94
C GLY A 81 4.47 2.41 4.27
N TYR A 82 4.66 1.31 3.57
CA TYR A 82 5.81 1.11 2.67
C TYR A 82 5.29 0.96 1.24
N ILE A 83 5.95 1.59 0.27
CA ILE A 83 5.64 1.51 -1.15
C ILE A 83 6.93 1.24 -1.92
N TRP A 84 6.88 0.29 -2.83
CA TRP A 84 7.92 0.02 -3.81
C TRP A 84 7.40 0.30 -5.22
N ASN A 85 8.12 1.16 -5.94
CA ASN A 85 7.80 1.65 -7.28
C ASN A 85 8.92 1.25 -8.27
N PRO A 86 8.97 -0.03 -8.73
CA PRO A 86 10.04 -0.50 -9.62
C PRO A 86 10.17 0.25 -10.94
N TRP A 87 9.12 0.96 -11.38
CA TRP A 87 9.14 1.75 -12.61
C TRP A 87 9.76 3.14 -12.43
N SER A 88 9.94 3.60 -11.19
CA SER A 88 10.39 4.96 -10.89
C SER A 88 11.90 5.09 -11.10
N ASP A 89 12.30 5.63 -12.24
CA ASP A 89 13.68 5.88 -12.66
C ASP A 89 14.10 7.37 -12.51
N GLY A 90 13.21 8.22 -12.01
CA GLY A 90 13.42 9.68 -11.89
C GLY A 90 13.14 10.48 -13.17
N GLU A 91 12.86 9.82 -14.29
CA GLU A 91 12.57 10.44 -15.60
C GLU A 91 11.14 10.15 -16.07
N THR A 92 10.67 8.93 -15.84
CA THR A 92 9.37 8.42 -16.24
C THR A 92 8.26 9.16 -15.52
N ILE A 93 7.34 9.75 -16.30
CA ILE A 93 6.18 10.44 -15.76
C ILE A 93 4.98 9.49 -15.66
N PHE A 94 4.42 9.36 -14.45
CA PHE A 94 3.14 8.74 -14.14
C PHE A 94 1.99 9.49 -14.82
N ARG A 95 1.11 8.75 -15.50
CA ARG A 95 -0.03 9.30 -16.22
C ARG A 95 -1.27 8.46 -15.96
N ASN A 96 -2.32 9.09 -15.43
CA ASN A 96 -3.61 8.44 -15.23
C ASN A 96 -4.76 9.45 -15.41
N GLU A 97 -6.01 8.96 -15.45
CA GLU A 97 -7.19 9.79 -15.69
C GLU A 97 -7.41 10.88 -14.63
N SER A 98 -6.97 10.67 -13.39
CA SER A 98 -7.14 11.66 -12.32
C SER A 98 -6.36 12.96 -12.54
N GLN A 99 -5.40 12.96 -13.48
CA GLN A 99 -4.62 14.14 -13.85
C GLN A 99 -5.33 15.06 -14.85
N SER A 100 -6.37 14.58 -15.53
CA SER A 100 -7.04 15.33 -16.61
C SER A 100 -8.00 16.42 -16.10
N GLY A 101 -8.16 16.54 -14.78
CA GLY A 101 -9.10 17.48 -14.15
C GLY A 101 -8.50 18.85 -13.77
N LEU A 102 -9.38 19.77 -13.37
CA LEU A 102 -9.03 21.13 -12.95
C LEU A 102 -8.06 21.16 -11.75
N THR A 103 -8.13 20.16 -10.87
CA THR A 103 -7.30 20.08 -9.65
C THR A 103 -5.82 19.92 -9.96
N MET A 104 -5.44 18.98 -10.84
CA MET A 104 -4.04 18.79 -11.20
C MET A 104 -3.49 20.02 -11.93
N ALA A 105 -4.28 20.61 -12.82
CA ALA A 105 -3.88 21.86 -13.50
C ALA A 105 -3.68 23.02 -12.52
N ALA A 106 -4.50 23.12 -11.48
CA ALA A 106 -4.33 24.13 -10.42
C ALA A 106 -3.06 23.87 -9.58
N MET A 107 -2.79 22.61 -9.22
CA MET A 107 -1.57 22.22 -8.49
C MET A 107 -0.31 22.57 -9.28
N VAL A 108 -0.27 22.23 -10.57
CA VAL A 108 0.85 22.56 -11.47
C VAL A 108 1.06 24.08 -11.56
N ARG A 109 -0.01 24.87 -11.71
CA ARG A 109 0.12 26.35 -11.71
C ARG A 109 0.61 26.90 -10.37
N ARG A 110 0.22 26.28 -9.25
CA ARG A 110 0.64 26.72 -7.91
C ARG A 110 2.10 26.37 -7.62
N ALA A 111 2.62 25.28 -8.19
CA ALA A 111 4.01 24.85 -8.05
C ALA A 111 5.02 25.93 -8.44
N ASP A 112 4.71 26.76 -9.46
CA ASP A 112 5.57 27.88 -9.87
C ASP A 112 5.82 28.92 -8.76
N GLN A 113 4.98 28.93 -7.73
CA GLN A 113 4.96 29.94 -6.67
C GLN A 113 5.04 29.33 -5.26
N ASP A 114 5.17 28.00 -5.15
CA ASP A 114 5.15 27.28 -3.88
C ASP A 114 6.03 26.02 -3.95
N PRO A 115 7.24 26.06 -3.37
CA PRO A 115 8.14 24.92 -3.37
C PRO A 115 7.50 23.66 -2.77
N ALA A 116 6.69 23.79 -1.71
CA ALA A 116 6.05 22.62 -1.09
C ALA A 116 5.02 21.97 -2.02
N VAL A 117 4.31 22.76 -2.84
CA VAL A 117 3.41 22.22 -3.87
C VAL A 117 4.20 21.67 -5.05
N ALA A 118 5.32 22.30 -5.42
CA ALA A 118 6.21 21.81 -6.48
C ALA A 118 6.75 20.41 -6.14
N ASP A 119 7.27 20.22 -4.92
CA ASP A 119 7.75 18.93 -4.43
C ASP A 119 6.65 17.86 -4.49
N ARG A 120 5.41 18.24 -4.21
CA ARG A 120 4.26 17.32 -4.29
C ARG A 120 3.84 16.96 -5.68
N VAL A 121 3.83 17.94 -6.58
CA VAL A 121 3.57 17.68 -8.00
C VAL A 121 4.67 16.78 -8.56
N GLU A 122 5.92 17.03 -8.22
CA GLU A 122 7.05 16.20 -8.67
C GLU A 122 6.97 14.77 -8.13
N LEU A 123 6.79 14.60 -6.81
CA LEU A 123 6.65 13.26 -6.21
C LEU A 123 5.47 12.50 -6.81
N PHE A 124 4.34 13.16 -7.04
CA PHE A 124 3.19 12.52 -7.67
C PHE A 124 3.46 12.10 -9.12
N LEU A 125 4.19 12.90 -9.88
CA LEU A 125 4.48 12.66 -11.29
C LEU A 125 5.59 11.65 -11.52
N LYS A 126 6.65 11.65 -10.71
CA LYS A 126 7.82 10.79 -10.93
C LYS A 126 7.95 9.65 -9.92
N ARG A 127 7.35 9.81 -8.74
CA ARG A 127 7.58 8.94 -7.57
C ARG A 127 9.07 8.82 -7.25
N VAL A 128 9.38 7.90 -6.34
CA VAL A 128 10.73 7.45 -6.02
C VAL A 128 10.72 5.93 -5.90
N PRO A 129 11.86 5.22 -6.05
CA PRO A 129 11.89 3.75 -6.02
C PRO A 129 11.26 3.14 -4.77
N GLU A 130 11.43 3.78 -3.61
CA GLU A 130 10.86 3.36 -2.35
C GLU A 130 10.33 4.56 -1.54
N GLU A 131 9.19 4.34 -0.87
CA GLU A 131 8.58 5.31 0.02
C GLU A 131 8.29 4.64 1.37
N LEU A 132 8.61 5.34 2.47
CA LEU A 132 8.29 4.93 3.83
C LEU A 132 7.55 6.06 4.54
N TYR A 133 6.45 5.74 5.20
CA TYR A 133 5.61 6.70 5.93
C TYR A 133 5.29 6.17 7.32
N ASP A 134 5.36 7.04 8.32
CA ASP A 134 4.85 6.80 9.68
C ASP A 134 3.45 7.43 9.78
N TYR A 135 2.41 6.61 9.87
CA TYR A 135 1.03 7.08 9.95
C TYR A 135 0.60 7.53 11.34
N GLN A 136 1.37 7.22 12.39
CA GLN A 136 1.09 7.73 13.74
C GLN A 136 1.47 9.21 13.84
N GLN A 137 2.60 9.58 13.25
CA GLN A 137 3.10 10.96 13.28
C GLN A 137 2.67 11.78 12.06
N ASP A 138 2.52 11.12 10.91
CA ASP A 138 2.17 11.75 9.64
C ASP A 138 1.02 10.98 8.95
N PRO A 139 -0.21 11.14 9.45
CA PRO A 139 -1.39 10.42 8.94
C PRO A 139 -1.72 10.75 7.48
N ASN A 140 -1.10 11.79 6.91
CA ASN A 140 -1.31 12.23 5.53
C ASN A 140 -0.18 11.78 4.60
N ALA A 141 0.78 10.97 5.06
CA ALA A 141 1.90 10.47 4.26
C ALA A 141 2.66 11.61 3.56
N MET A 142 2.98 12.66 4.33
CA MET A 142 3.54 13.89 3.81
C MET A 142 5.07 13.87 3.69
N THR A 143 5.74 13.08 4.52
CA THR A 143 7.19 13.04 4.63
C THR A 143 7.68 11.64 4.35
N ASN A 144 8.42 11.46 3.25
CA ASN A 144 9.04 10.17 2.97
C ASN A 144 10.25 9.97 3.90
N LEU A 145 10.20 8.94 4.73
CA LEU A 145 11.20 8.58 5.73
C LEU A 145 12.20 7.53 5.23
N ILE A 146 12.26 7.27 3.92
CA ILE A 146 13.11 6.22 3.35
C ILE A 146 14.59 6.37 3.72
N ASP A 147 15.09 7.60 3.82
CA ASP A 147 16.48 7.92 4.19
C ASP A 147 16.67 8.18 5.69
N SER A 148 15.63 7.96 6.52
CA SER A 148 15.73 8.20 7.96
C SER A 148 16.55 7.10 8.64
N GLU A 149 17.64 7.49 9.31
CA GLU A 149 18.47 6.58 10.11
C GLU A 149 17.67 5.93 11.25
N GLU A 150 16.74 6.67 11.87
CA GLU A 150 15.91 6.19 12.97
C GLU A 150 14.94 5.06 12.53
N HIS A 151 14.51 5.08 11.28
CA HIS A 151 13.48 4.16 10.76
C HIS A 151 14.05 2.95 10.01
N GLN A 152 15.38 2.77 9.96
CA GLN A 152 16.00 1.66 9.21
C GLN A 152 15.53 0.28 9.66
N ALA A 153 15.35 0.06 10.97
CA ALA A 153 14.84 -1.21 11.48
C ALA A 153 13.38 -1.48 11.05
N LEU A 154 12.55 -0.43 10.99
CA LEU A 154 11.18 -0.52 10.48
C LEU A 154 11.18 -0.83 8.97
N LEU A 155 12.02 -0.13 8.22
CA LEU A 155 12.16 -0.31 6.77
C LEU A 155 12.53 -1.75 6.41
N GLU A 156 13.57 -2.32 7.04
CA GLU A 156 13.99 -3.71 6.76
C GLU A 156 12.90 -4.72 7.13
N ARG A 157 12.16 -4.48 8.21
CA ARG A 157 11.01 -5.32 8.58
C ARG A 157 9.92 -5.28 7.51
N LEU A 158 9.56 -4.09 7.02
CA LEU A 158 8.50 -3.95 6.01
C LEU A 158 8.95 -4.48 4.63
N ARG A 159 10.22 -4.34 4.26
CA ARG A 159 10.81 -4.97 3.07
C ARG A 159 10.70 -6.50 3.16
N ALA A 160 11.10 -7.09 4.29
CA ALA A 160 11.01 -8.53 4.49
C ALA A 160 9.55 -9.03 4.44
N GLN A 161 8.64 -8.34 5.12
CA GLN A 161 7.21 -8.68 5.10
C GLN A 161 6.60 -8.54 3.71
N LEU A 162 6.97 -7.50 2.93
CA LEU A 162 6.48 -7.37 1.57
C LEU A 162 6.97 -8.55 0.72
N LEU A 163 8.25 -8.91 0.78
CA LEU A 163 8.79 -10.04 0.03
C LEU A 163 8.08 -11.35 0.37
N GLU A 164 7.85 -11.61 1.66
CA GLU A 164 7.10 -12.79 2.13
C GLU A 164 5.68 -12.82 1.53
N GLN A 165 4.96 -11.70 1.56
CA GLN A 165 3.60 -11.61 0.99
C GLN A 165 3.62 -11.84 -0.52
N LEU A 166 4.56 -11.22 -1.26
CA LEU A 166 4.68 -11.40 -2.71
C LEU A 166 4.97 -12.86 -3.07
N GLN A 167 5.82 -13.54 -2.31
CA GLN A 167 6.11 -14.97 -2.51
C GLN A 167 4.89 -15.85 -2.18
N ALA A 168 4.20 -15.57 -1.07
CA ALA A 168 3.03 -16.33 -0.64
C ALA A 168 1.88 -16.27 -1.65
N THR A 169 1.68 -15.13 -2.32
CA THR A 169 0.65 -14.94 -3.34
C THR A 169 1.11 -15.29 -4.76
N GLY A 170 2.36 -15.73 -4.94
CA GLY A 170 2.93 -15.99 -6.26
C GLY A 170 2.97 -14.75 -7.17
N ASP A 171 3.19 -13.56 -6.60
CA ASP A 171 3.26 -12.32 -7.35
C ASP A 171 4.46 -12.32 -8.30
N PRO A 172 4.29 -11.95 -9.59
CA PRO A 172 5.38 -11.96 -10.57
C PRO A 172 6.53 -10.99 -10.23
N LEU A 173 6.32 -10.04 -9.31
CA LEU A 173 7.36 -9.12 -8.87
C LEU A 173 8.14 -9.60 -7.63
N ALA A 174 7.86 -10.80 -7.10
CA ALA A 174 8.61 -11.35 -5.96
C ALA A 174 10.12 -11.46 -6.25
N GLU A 175 10.50 -12.08 -7.37
CA GLU A 175 11.91 -12.21 -7.77
C GLU A 175 12.55 -10.85 -8.12
N PRO A 176 11.92 -9.96 -8.93
CA PRO A 176 12.41 -8.60 -9.11
C PRO A 176 12.63 -7.82 -7.81
N PHE A 177 11.73 -7.95 -6.83
CA PHE A 177 11.87 -7.29 -5.54
C PHE A 177 13.03 -7.86 -4.72
N GLU A 178 13.18 -9.18 -4.70
CA GLU A 178 14.31 -9.82 -4.02
C GLU A 178 15.66 -9.38 -4.61
N LEU A 179 15.77 -9.30 -5.93
CA LEU A 179 16.97 -8.80 -6.61
C LEU A 179 17.24 -7.33 -6.27
N PHE A 180 16.18 -6.51 -6.27
CA PHE A 180 16.26 -5.10 -5.85
C PHE A 180 16.84 -4.97 -4.44
N LEU A 181 16.34 -5.74 -3.46
CA LEU A 181 16.83 -5.71 -2.09
C LEU A 181 18.30 -6.17 -1.96
N ARG A 182 18.73 -7.15 -2.76
CA ARG A 182 20.12 -7.62 -2.76
C ARG A 182 21.08 -6.53 -3.24
N ASN A 183 20.75 -5.85 -4.34
CA ASN A 183 21.60 -4.79 -4.89
C ASN A 183 21.79 -3.62 -3.91
N ARG A 184 20.73 -3.25 -3.18
CA ARG A 184 20.80 -2.18 -2.17
C ARG A 184 21.75 -2.49 -1.01
N ARG A 185 21.87 -3.76 -0.61
CA ARG A 185 22.80 -4.16 0.46
C ARG A 185 24.25 -4.04 0.01
N SER A 186 24.54 -4.40 -1.24
CA SER A 186 25.88 -4.23 -1.81
C SER A 186 26.31 -2.76 -1.89
N GLU A 187 25.39 -1.85 -2.22
CA GLU A 187 25.66 -0.40 -2.24
C GLU A 187 25.91 0.21 -0.85
N SER A 188 25.41 -0.43 0.22
CA SER A 188 25.64 0.04 1.60
C SER A 188 26.95 -0.47 2.24
N GLU A 189 27.61 -1.44 1.59
CA GLU A 189 28.86 -2.05 2.07
C GLU A 189 30.12 -1.46 1.39
N GLU A 190 29.97 -0.62 0.36
CA GLU A 190 31.05 0.13 -0.33
C GLU A 190 31.20 1.56 0.20
#